data_AF-A0ABD3MWY9-F1
#
_entry.id   AF-A0ABD3MWY9-F1
#
_cell.length_a   1.000
_cell.length_b   1.000
_cell.length_c   1.000
_cell.angle_alpha   90.00
_cell.angle_beta   90.00
_cell.angle_gamma   90.00
#
_symmetry.space_group_name_H-M   'P 1'
#
loop_
_entity.id
_entity.type
_entity.pdbx_description
1 polymer ?
#
loop_
_entity_poly.entity_id
_entity_poly.type
_entity_poly.pdbx_seq_one_letter_code
_entity_poly.pdbx_strand_id
1 'polypeptide(L)'
;MDSMFEGAIAFNGDLSSWDVSSVTTMDSMFEGAIAFNGDLSSWDVSSVTNMFGMFSGAYAFNGDLSSWDVSSVTNMYGMFSGAYAFNGDLSSWDTPHNRMKEDHFVHPHPARQPPRDEVNNNQQSWLDIS
;
A
#
# COMPACT_ATOMS: atom_id res chain seq x y z
N MET A 1 0.17 9.73 15.18
CA MET A 1 -0.58 9.11 16.30
C MET A 1 0.17 7.84 16.60
N ASP A 2 1.24 7.98 17.38
CA ASP A 2 2.33 7.01 17.39
C ASP A 2 2.30 6.26 18.72
N SER A 3 2.48 4.94 18.68
CA SER A 3 2.58 4.07 19.87
C SER A 3 1.45 4.17 20.91
N MET A 4 0.24 4.64 20.54
CA MET A 4 -0.80 4.96 21.53
C MET A 4 -1.26 3.76 22.37
N PHE A 5 -1.30 2.56 21.79
CA PHE A 5 -1.66 1.31 22.46
C PHE A 5 -0.52 0.28 22.43
N GLU A 6 0.72 0.75 22.27
CA GLU A 6 1.90 -0.11 22.30
C GLU A 6 2.00 -0.83 23.65
N GLY A 7 2.19 -2.15 23.61
CA GLY A 7 2.27 -3.03 24.77
C GLY A 7 0.98 -3.13 25.57
N ALA A 8 -0.15 -2.59 25.08
CA ALA A 8 -1.44 -2.66 25.75
C ALA A 8 -2.08 -4.04 25.57
N ILE A 9 -1.49 -5.06 26.22
CA ILE A 9 -1.77 -6.50 26.05
C ILE A 9 -3.28 -6.82 26.11
N ALA A 10 -4.04 -6.13 26.95
CA ALA A 10 -5.48 -6.36 27.17
C ALA A 10 -6.40 -5.37 26.44
N PHE A 11 -5.85 -4.43 25.65
CA PHE A 11 -6.66 -3.43 24.96
C PHE A 11 -7.47 -4.06 23.83
N ASN A 12 -8.78 -3.79 23.83
CA ASN A 12 -9.70 -4.16 22.76
C ASN A 12 -10.90 -3.19 22.73
N GLY A 13 -10.60 -1.89 22.84
CA GLY A 13 -11.62 -0.85 22.84
C GLY A 13 -12.23 -0.62 21.46
N ASP A 14 -13.46 -0.11 21.43
CA ASP A 14 -14.10 0.35 20.19
C ASP A 14 -13.45 1.65 19.72
N LEU A 15 -12.95 1.64 18.48
CA LEU A 15 -12.29 2.75 17.81
C LEU A 15 -12.99 3.17 16.51
N SER A 16 -14.17 2.60 16.22
CA SER A 16 -14.90 2.80 14.97
C SER A 16 -15.33 4.26 14.73
N SER A 17 -15.44 5.05 15.81
CA SER A 17 -15.83 6.46 15.80
C SER A 17 -14.67 7.45 15.67
N TRP A 18 -13.43 6.97 15.60
CA TRP A 18 -12.27 7.84 15.54
C TRP A 18 -12.10 8.43 14.15
N ASP A 19 -12.00 9.75 14.07
CA ASP A 19 -11.59 10.44 12.84
C ASP A 19 -10.06 10.48 12.77
N VAL A 20 -9.51 9.70 11.85
CA VAL A 20 -8.07 9.59 11.59
C VAL A 20 -7.66 10.18 10.23
N SER A 21 -8.58 10.84 9.52
CA SER A 21 -8.39 11.35 8.15
C SER A 21 -7.21 12.32 7.98
N SER A 22 -6.84 13.03 9.06
CA SER A 22 -5.73 13.98 9.10
C SER A 22 -4.44 13.41 9.70
N VAL A 23 -4.44 12.14 10.10
CA VAL A 23 -3.27 11.49 10.70
C VAL A 23 -2.28 11.11 9.61
N THR A 24 -1.01 11.44 9.81
CA THR A 24 0.06 11.17 8.84
C THR A 24 0.99 10.04 9.27
N THR A 25 0.98 9.66 10.56
CA THR A 25 1.82 8.60 11.15
C THR A 25 1.00 7.74 12.10
N MET A 26 1.17 6.42 12.01
CA MET A 26 0.52 5.41 12.86
C MET A 26 1.52 4.32 13.27
N ASP A 27 2.79 4.67 13.43
CA ASP A 27 3.83 3.70 13.81
C ASP A 27 3.52 3.07 15.17
N SER A 28 3.72 1.75 15.23
CA SER A 28 3.59 0.91 16.42
C SER A 28 2.30 1.08 17.22
N MET A 29 1.23 1.63 16.61
CA MET A 29 0.02 2.05 17.33
C MET A 29 -0.60 0.92 18.16
N PHE A 30 -0.56 -0.32 17.67
CA PHE A 30 -1.05 -1.52 18.35
C PHE A 30 0.04 -2.58 18.53
N GLU A 31 1.31 -2.19 18.48
CA GLU A 31 2.42 -3.13 18.66
C GLU A 31 2.33 -3.81 20.04
N GLY A 32 2.32 -5.14 20.08
CA GLY A 32 2.17 -5.92 21.31
C GLY A 32 0.80 -5.84 21.97
N ALA A 33 -0.22 -5.25 21.32
CA ALA A 33 -1.61 -5.26 21.80
C ALA A 33 -2.25 -6.64 21.53
N ILE A 34 -1.83 -7.64 22.31
CA ILE A 34 -2.13 -9.07 22.09
C ILE A 34 -3.62 -9.36 21.87
N ALA A 35 -4.50 -8.75 22.68
CA ALA A 35 -5.93 -8.98 22.65
C ALA A 35 -6.70 -8.11 21.64
N PHE A 36 -6.03 -7.18 20.95
CA PHE A 36 -6.70 -6.23 20.08
C PHE A 36 -7.26 -6.90 18.83
N ASN A 37 -8.56 -6.71 18.57
CA ASN A 37 -9.26 -7.14 17.37
C ASN A 37 -10.43 -6.20 17.06
N GLY A 38 -10.21 -4.89 17.22
CA GLY A 38 -11.21 -3.87 16.94
C GLY A 38 -11.49 -3.73 15.45
N ASP A 39 -12.72 -3.32 15.11
CA ASP A 39 -13.08 -2.95 13.74
C ASP A 39 -12.46 -1.59 13.37
N LEU A 40 -11.66 -1.59 12.31
CA LEU A 40 -10.97 -0.42 11.77
C LEU A 40 -11.37 -0.13 10.30
N SER A 41 -12.40 -0.81 9.79
CA SER A 41 -12.81 -0.72 8.39
C SER A 41 -13.29 0.68 7.98
N SER A 42 -13.73 1.50 8.95
CA SER A 42 -14.19 2.88 8.76
C SER A 42 -13.08 3.92 8.73
N TRP A 43 -11.84 3.55 9.05
CA TRP A 43 -10.74 4.51 9.13
C TRP A 43 -10.29 4.99 7.75
N ASP A 44 -10.28 6.31 7.56
CA ASP A 44 -9.65 6.94 6.39
C ASP A 44 -8.15 7.11 6.66
N VAL A 45 -7.35 6.23 6.07
CA VAL A 45 -5.88 6.22 6.20
C VAL A 45 -5.16 6.82 4.99
N SER A 46 -5.88 7.47 4.07
CA SER A 46 -5.33 8.00 2.81
C SER A 46 -4.21 9.04 2.99
N SER A 47 -4.21 9.74 4.13
CA SER A 47 -3.17 10.70 4.52
C SER A 47 -1.95 10.08 5.22
N VAL A 48 -2.01 8.81 5.59
CA VAL A 48 -0.97 8.15 6.38
C VAL A 48 0.24 7.83 5.50
N THR A 49 1.42 8.13 6.02
CA THR A 49 2.71 7.93 5.32
C THR A 49 3.59 6.87 5.98
N ASN A 50 3.33 6.56 7.26
CA ASN A 50 4.10 5.60 8.05
C ASN A 50 3.18 4.69 8.88
N MET A 51 3.28 3.38 8.65
CA MET A 51 2.59 2.30 9.38
C MET A 51 3.59 1.24 9.89
N PHE A 52 4.84 1.65 10.17
CA PHE A 52 5.87 0.77 10.72
C PHE A 52 5.34 0.01 11.94
N GLY A 53 5.45 -1.32 11.93
CA GLY A 53 5.10 -2.15 13.08
C GLY A 53 3.67 -2.02 13.63
N MET A 54 2.73 -1.39 12.93
CA MET A 54 1.45 -0.95 13.49
C MET A 54 0.66 -2.05 14.22
N PHE A 55 0.69 -3.28 13.71
CA PHE A 55 0.04 -4.46 14.31
C PHE A 55 1.06 -5.53 14.72
N SER A 56 2.34 -5.18 14.89
CA SER A 56 3.35 -6.18 15.22
C SER A 56 3.04 -6.82 16.58
N GLY A 57 2.96 -8.14 16.65
CA GLY A 57 2.62 -8.87 17.88
C GLY A 57 1.17 -8.69 18.36
N ALA A 58 0.29 -8.07 17.57
CA ALA A 58 -1.16 -8.04 17.83
C ALA A 58 -1.77 -9.42 17.50
N TYR A 59 -1.54 -10.40 18.37
CA TYR A 59 -1.80 -11.82 18.08
C TYR A 59 -3.25 -12.12 17.66
N ALA A 60 -4.22 -11.45 18.25
CA ALA A 60 -5.64 -11.69 18.00
C ALA A 60 -6.21 -10.90 16.80
N PHE A 61 -5.45 -9.97 16.23
CA PHE A 61 -5.95 -9.06 15.21
C PHE A 61 -6.26 -9.79 13.90
N ASN A 62 -7.50 -9.66 13.43
CA ASN A 62 -7.97 -10.16 12.14
C ASN A 62 -9.05 -9.26 11.52
N GLY A 63 -8.91 -7.94 11.69
CA GLY A 63 -9.81 -6.97 11.10
C GLY A 63 -9.71 -6.91 9.57
N ASP A 64 -10.82 -6.57 8.91
CA ASP A 64 -10.83 -6.29 7.48
C ASP A 64 -10.20 -4.92 7.20
N LEU A 65 -9.15 -4.92 6.38
CA LEU A 65 -8.40 -3.73 5.97
C LEU A 65 -8.44 -3.53 4.44
N SER A 66 -9.26 -4.28 3.72
CA SER A 66 -9.30 -4.28 2.25
C SER A 66 -9.72 -2.93 1.65
N SER A 67 -10.45 -2.11 2.42
CA SER A 67 -10.92 -0.76 2.06
C SER A 67 -9.88 0.34 2.24
N TRP A 68 -8.76 0.06 2.91
CA TRP A 68 -7.76 1.08 3.22
C TRP A 68 -7.02 1.55 1.96
N ASP A 69 -7.04 2.86 1.72
CA ASP A 69 -6.16 3.50 0.74
C ASP A 69 -4.78 3.72 1.36
N VAL A 70 -3.84 2.84 1.00
CA VAL A 70 -2.46 2.89 1.49
C VAL A 70 -1.47 3.47 0.48
N SER A 71 -1.96 4.14 -0.57
CA SER A 71 -1.12 4.63 -1.67
C SER A 71 -0.11 5.70 -1.25
N SER A 72 -0.40 6.44 -0.18
CA SER A 72 0.49 7.43 0.43
C SER A 72 1.55 6.82 1.37
N VAL A 73 1.42 5.55 1.74
CA VAL A 73 2.27 4.93 2.76
C VAL A 73 3.63 4.56 2.16
N THR A 74 4.69 5.03 2.81
CA THR A 74 6.08 4.84 2.39
C THR A 74 6.82 3.81 3.25
N ASN A 75 6.31 3.51 4.45
CA ASN A 75 6.91 2.55 5.36
C ASN A 75 5.83 1.66 6.01
N MET A 76 5.88 0.36 5.73
CA MET A 76 5.04 -0.68 6.34
C MET A 76 5.90 -1.82 6.92
N TYR A 77 7.19 -1.58 7.16
CA TYR A 77 8.09 -2.64 7.59
C TYR A 77 7.57 -3.27 8.89
N GLY A 78 7.47 -4.60 8.91
CA GLY A 78 7.03 -5.35 10.08
C GLY A 78 5.57 -5.12 10.49
N MET A 79 4.73 -4.46 9.69
CA MET A 79 3.36 -4.07 10.05
C MET A 79 2.52 -5.20 10.67
N PHE A 80 2.64 -6.43 10.13
CA PHE A 80 1.94 -7.62 10.63
C PHE A 80 2.88 -8.68 11.24
N SER A 81 4.12 -8.30 11.58
CA SER A 81 5.09 -9.24 12.15
C SER A 81 4.57 -9.79 13.48
N GLY A 82 4.27 -11.10 13.53
CA GLY A 82 3.71 -11.72 14.73
C GLY A 82 2.19 -11.53 14.92
N ALA A 83 1.46 -10.94 13.97
CA ALA A 83 -0.01 -10.90 14.00
C ALA A 83 -0.60 -12.23 13.50
N TYR A 84 -0.51 -13.29 14.31
CA TYR A 84 -0.76 -14.66 13.87
C TYR A 84 -2.20 -14.96 13.41
N ALA A 85 -3.21 -14.24 13.93
CA ALA A 85 -4.58 -14.43 13.51
C ALA A 85 -4.90 -13.77 12.15
N PHE A 86 -4.06 -12.84 11.68
CA PHE A 86 -4.34 -12.03 10.51
C PHE A 86 -4.31 -12.85 9.22
N ASN A 87 -5.41 -12.83 8.47
CA ASN A 87 -5.56 -13.49 7.18
C ASN A 87 -6.30 -12.65 6.12
N GLY A 88 -6.35 -11.31 6.32
CA GLY A 88 -7.07 -10.39 5.44
C GLY A 88 -6.55 -10.39 4.00
N ASP A 89 -7.45 -10.20 3.04
CA ASP A 89 -7.11 -10.01 1.64
C ASP A 89 -6.63 -8.57 1.42
N LEU A 90 -5.36 -8.42 1.01
CA LEU A 90 -4.70 -7.14 0.75
C LEU A 90 -4.39 -6.96 -0.74
N SER A 91 -5.01 -7.75 -1.63
CA SER A 91 -4.76 -7.69 -3.07
C SER A 91 -5.15 -6.35 -3.71
N SER A 92 -6.05 -5.59 -3.07
CA SER A 92 -6.46 -4.24 -3.50
C SER A 92 -5.44 -3.14 -3.18
N TRP A 93 -4.45 -3.42 -2.32
CA TRP A 93 -3.52 -2.39 -1.85
C TRP A 93 -2.52 -1.98 -2.94
N ASP A 94 -2.69 -0.76 -3.43
CA ASP A 94 -1.72 -0.11 -4.32
C ASP A 94 -0.58 0.50 -3.49
N THR A 95 0.46 -0.29 -3.23
CA THR A 95 1.68 0.22 -2.60
C THR A 95 2.59 0.86 -3.64
N PRO A 96 3.44 1.84 -3.28
CA PRO A 96 4.41 2.44 -4.20
C PRO A 96 5.30 1.40 -4.91
N HIS A 97 5.56 0.25 -4.30
CA HIS A 97 6.30 -0.86 -4.91
C HIS A 97 5.51 -1.59 -6.01
N ASN A 98 4.19 -1.73 -5.85
CA ASN A 98 3.32 -2.39 -6.83
C ASN A 98 3.11 -1.52 -8.07
N ARG A 99 2.93 -0.21 -7.88
CA ARG A 99 2.79 0.78 -8.97
C ARG A 99 3.94 0.73 -9.99
N MET A 100 5.17 0.58 -9.52
CA MET A 100 6.34 0.50 -10.41
C MET A 100 6.29 -0.69 -11.38
N LYS A 101 5.52 -1.75 -11.09
CA LYS A 101 5.40 -2.90 -12.01
C LYS A 101 4.42 -2.64 -13.16
N GLU A 102 3.48 -1.72 -13.00
CA GLU A 102 2.47 -1.39 -14.01
C GLU A 102 3.00 -0.35 -15.02
N ASP A 103 3.81 0.59 -14.53
CA ASP A 103 4.44 1.66 -15.33
C ASP A 103 5.41 1.13 -16.41
N HIS A 104 5.84 -0.14 -16.31
CA HIS A 104 6.75 -0.78 -17.26
C HIS A 104 6.07 -1.58 -18.37
N PHE A 105 4.73 -1.73 -18.38
CA PHE A 105 4.05 -2.55 -19.40
C PHE A 105 3.06 -1.80 -20.30
N VAL A 106 2.77 -0.52 -20.05
CA VAL A 106 1.80 0.21 -20.89
C VAL A 106 2.37 1.52 -21.39
N HIS A 107 3.35 1.48 -22.29
CA HIS A 107 3.49 2.43 -23.41
C HIS A 107 4.48 1.87 -24.44
N PRO A 108 4.06 1.38 -25.63
CA PRO A 108 4.95 1.45 -26.77
C PRO A 108 5.26 2.93 -26.99
N HIS A 109 6.52 3.28 -26.80
CA HIS A 109 7.06 4.60 -27.09
C HIS A 109 6.52 5.04 -28.46
N PRO A 110 5.81 6.18 -28.59
CA PRO A 110 5.49 6.67 -29.93
C PRO A 110 6.83 6.94 -30.59
N ALA A 111 7.14 6.16 -31.64
CA ALA A 111 8.31 6.39 -32.46
C ALA A 111 8.31 7.86 -32.84
N ARG A 112 9.34 8.60 -32.38
CA ARG A 112 9.61 9.93 -32.92
C ARG A 112 9.88 9.72 -34.40
N GLN A 113 8.86 9.91 -35.25
CA GLN A 113 9.11 10.06 -36.68
C GLN A 113 9.97 11.32 -36.82
N PRO A 114 11.15 11.24 -37.43
CA PRO A 114 11.95 12.44 -37.68
C PRO A 114 11.17 13.38 -38.62
N PRO A 115 11.44 14.69 -38.57
CA PRO A 115 10.71 15.68 -39.36
C PRO A 115 10.78 15.30 -40.84
N ARG A 116 9.64 15.37 -41.53
CA ARG A 116 9.57 15.18 -42.98
C ARG A 116 10.18 16.40 -43.67
N ASP A 117 11.47 16.32 -43.98
CA ASP A 117 12.10 17.15 -45.00
C ASP A 117 12.78 16.25 -46.05
N GLU A 118 12.24 16.34 -47.26
CA GLU A 118 12.77 16.04 -48.60
C GLU A 118 13.79 14.89 -48.82
N VAL A 119 13.28 13.87 -49.51
CA VAL A 119 13.89 13.17 -50.67
C VAL A 119 15.43 12.99 -50.67
N ASN A 120 15.90 11.78 -50.34
CA ASN A 120 16.84 11.10 -51.25
C ASN A 120 16.78 9.56 -51.12
N ASN A 121 16.93 8.98 -52.29
CA ASN A 121 16.94 7.60 -52.74
C ASN A 121 17.78 6.63 -51.87
N ASN A 122 17.38 5.34 -51.94
CA ASN A 122 18.11 4.10 -51.61
C ASN A 122 17.99 3.47 -50.20
N GLN A 123 17.50 2.21 -50.22
CA GLN A 123 17.77 1.08 -49.30
C GLN A 123 16.97 1.08 -47.97
N GLN A 124 16.20 0.07 -47.54
CA GLN A 124 16.09 -1.36 -47.85
C GLN A 124 14.70 -1.85 -47.39
N SER A 125 14.16 -2.87 -48.09
CA SER A 125 12.90 -3.56 -47.80
C SER A 125 12.84 -4.20 -46.40
N TRP A 126 11.68 -4.11 -45.74
CA TRP A 126 11.28 -5.09 -44.73
C TRP A 126 9.83 -5.51 -44.99
N LEU A 127 9.67 -6.37 -45.99
CA LEU A 127 8.62 -7.38 -46.00
C LEU A 127 9.20 -8.65 -45.35
N ASP A 128 8.32 -9.37 -44.66
CA ASP A 128 8.51 -10.67 -44.00
C ASP A 128 9.27 -10.58 -42.66
N ILE A 129 8.78 -11.14 -41.54
CA ILE A 129 8.31 -12.52 -41.36
C ILE A 129 7.20 -12.58 -40.28
N SER A 130 6.30 -13.55 -40.48
CA SER A 130 5.21 -14.06 -39.63
C SER A 130 5.47 -14.19 -38.13
#